data_AF-A0A7C1B5W5-F1
#
_entry.id   AF-A0A7C1B5W5-F1
#
_cell.length_a   1.000
_cell.length_b   1.000
_cell.length_c   1.000
_cell.angle_alpha   90.00
_cell.angle_beta   90.00
_cell.angle_gamma   90.00
#
_symmetry.space_group_name_H-M   'P 1'
#
loop_
_entity.id
_entity.type
_entity.pdbx_description
1 polymer ?
#
loop_
_entity_poly.entity_id
_entity_poly.type
_entity_poly.pdbx_seq_one_letter_code
_entity_poly.pdbx_strand_id
1 'polypeptide(L)'
;MVLIGILIWLLNIYPLGGGLILGGVLLLISNMYYARKPETETIIDERIERINDKAGHYAFWITVLSLSIIFWIDLCGILKVNLIEIYEIPLLIGIYSWLLLRFYFSRKGLR
;
A
#
# COMPACT_ATOMS: atom_id res chain seq x y z
N MET A 1 1.28 11.95 0.79
CA MET A 1 1.17 11.07 1.97
C MET A 1 1.92 11.66 3.16
N VAL A 2 3.25 11.80 3.10
CA VAL A 2 4.06 12.36 4.21
C VAL A 2 3.60 13.76 4.68
N LEU A 3 3.49 14.74 3.78
CA LEU A 3 3.09 16.12 4.13
C LEU A 3 1.68 16.21 4.72
N ILE A 4 0.75 15.39 4.23
CA ILE A 4 -0.63 15.33 4.73
C ILE A 4 -0.66 14.69 6.13
N GLY A 5 0.16 13.65 6.35
CA GLY A 5 0.31 13.04 7.67
C GLY A 5 0.90 14.01 8.70
N ILE A 6 1.87 14.85 8.30
CA ILE A 6 2.44 15.92 9.15
C ILE A 6 1.37 16.96 9.50
N LEU A 7 0.56 17.38 8.54
CA LEU A 7 -0.55 18.33 8.79
C LEU A 7 -1.56 17.78 9.81
N ILE A 8 -1.93 16.50 9.67
CA ILE A 8 -2.87 15.81 10.57
C ILE A 8 -2.26 15.59 11.96
N TRP A 9 -0.95 15.39 12.03
CA TRP A 9 -0.21 15.33 13.29
C TRP A 9 -0.26 16.67 14.04
N LEU A 10 -0.10 17.80 13.32
CA LEU A 10 -0.23 19.16 13.87
C LEU A 10 -1.65 19.47 14.38
N LEU A 11 -2.67 18.77 13.87
CA LEU A 11 -4.06 18.88 14.31
C LEU A 11 -4.40 17.99 15.53
N ASN A 12 -3.40 17.47 16.25
CA ASN A 12 -3.53 16.57 17.41
C ASN A 12 -4.17 15.20 17.10
N ILE A 13 -4.31 14.81 15.83
CA ILE A 13 -4.81 13.48 15.45
C ILE A 13 -3.61 12.57 15.19
N TYR A 14 -2.86 12.29 16.26
CA TYR A 14 -1.60 11.55 16.24
C TYR A 14 -1.64 10.18 15.53
N PRO A 15 -2.61 9.27 15.79
CA PRO A 15 -2.61 7.95 15.16
C PRO A 15 -2.81 8.02 13.63
N LEU A 16 -3.67 8.92 13.16
CA LEU A 16 -3.93 9.12 11.73
C LEU A 16 -2.74 9.78 11.03
N GLY A 17 -2.12 10.77 11.69
CA GLY A 17 -0.93 11.46 11.17
C GLY A 17 0.26 10.50 11.06
N GLY A 18 0.51 9.70 12.09
CA GLY A 18 1.62 8.74 12.13
C GLY A 18 1.53 7.68 11.03
N GLY A 19 0.35 7.11 10.82
CA GLY A 19 0.12 6.12 9.76
C GLY A 19 0.40 6.69 8.36
N LEU A 20 -0.03 7.93 8.10
CA LEU A 20 0.18 8.59 6.80
C LEU A 20 1.63 9.00 6.54
N ILE A 21 2.37 9.37 7.59
CA ILE A 21 3.81 9.64 7.51
C ILE A 21 4.55 8.36 7.16
N LEU A 22 4.30 7.28 7.92
CA LEU A 22 5.03 6.02 7.79
C LEU A 22 4.73 5.34 6.44
N GLY A 23 3.47 5.31 6.01
CA GLY A 23 3.08 4.83 4.68
C GLY A 23 3.67 5.68 3.55
N GLY A 24 3.79 7.00 3.74
CA GLY A 24 4.41 7.89 2.76
C GLY A 24 5.92 7.68 2.61
N VAL A 25 6.64 7.37 3.69
CA VAL A 25 8.08 7.08 3.66
C VAL A 25 8.37 5.75 2.95
N LEU A 26 7.59 4.70 3.25
CA LEU A 26 7.72 3.39 2.59
C LEU A 26 7.49 3.48 1.07
N LEU A 27 6.48 4.26 0.64
CA LEU A 27 6.22 4.52 -0.77
C LEU A 27 7.36 5.26 -1.48
N LEU A 28 8.03 6.17 -0.79
CA LEU A 28 9.19 6.90 -1.32
C LEU A 28 10.37 5.95 -1.55
N ILE A 29 10.68 5.10 -0.56
CA ILE A 29 11.76 4.11 -0.66
C ILE A 29 11.50 3.12 -1.80
N SER A 30 10.26 2.63 -1.93
CA SER A 30 9.85 1.73 -3.00
C SER A 30 10.01 2.37 -4.39
N ASN A 31 9.60 3.63 -4.55
CA ASN A 31 9.77 4.36 -5.82
C ASN A 31 11.25 4.64 -6.16
N MET A 32 12.07 4.98 -5.16
CA MET A 32 13.51 5.19 -5.36
C MET A 32 14.23 3.92 -5.79
N TYR A 33 13.82 2.77 -5.25
CA TYR A 33 14.34 1.47 -5.67
C TYR A 33 13.95 1.13 -7.12
N TYR A 34 12.69 1.42 -7.47
CA TYR A 34 12.16 1.18 -8.82
C TYR A 34 12.84 2.05 -9.89
N ALA A 35 13.17 3.30 -9.57
CA ALA A 35 13.81 4.24 -10.52
C ALA A 35 15.26 3.86 -10.90
N ARG A 36 15.85 2.85 -10.26
CA ARG A 36 17.29 2.52 -10.41
C ARG A 36 17.62 1.45 -11.45
N LYS A 37 16.65 0.79 -12.11
CA LYS A 37 16.93 -0.30 -13.06
C LYS A 37 16.80 0.13 -14.54
N PRO A 38 17.80 -0.13 -15.40
CA PRO A 38 17.73 0.20 -16.82
C PRO A 38 16.87 -0.80 -17.62
N GLU A 39 16.23 -0.29 -18.68
CA GLU A 39 15.08 -0.87 -19.40
C GLU A 39 15.43 -1.85 -20.55
N THR A 40 16.69 -2.16 -20.81
CA THR A 40 17.08 -2.56 -22.17
C THR A 40 16.86 -4.01 -22.61
N GLU A 41 16.45 -4.96 -21.75
CA GLU A 41 16.23 -6.35 -22.21
C GLU A 41 15.16 -7.03 -21.37
N THR A 42 13.91 -7.11 -21.84
CA THR A 42 12.91 -7.87 -21.07
C THR A 42 11.96 -8.69 -21.92
N ILE A 43 12.03 -10.01 -21.72
CA ILE A 43 11.23 -11.05 -22.38
C ILE A 43 9.78 -10.99 -21.85
N ILE A 44 8.79 -11.44 -22.64
CA ILE A 44 7.35 -11.34 -22.31
C ILE A 44 7.01 -11.96 -20.94
N ASP A 45 7.63 -13.08 -20.57
CA ASP A 45 7.42 -13.73 -19.28
C ASP A 45 7.98 -12.90 -18.12
N GLU A 46 9.17 -12.32 -18.29
CA GLU A 46 9.77 -11.40 -17.32
C GLU A 46 8.94 -10.12 -17.16
N ARG A 47 8.17 -9.73 -18.18
CA ARG A 47 7.21 -8.63 -18.09
C ARG A 47 6.00 -9.01 -17.24
N ILE A 48 5.43 -10.20 -17.44
CA ILE A 48 4.30 -10.68 -16.64
C ILE A 48 4.73 -10.86 -15.17
N GLU A 49 5.91 -11.44 -14.95
CA GLU A 49 6.49 -11.62 -13.62
C GLU A 49 6.69 -10.28 -12.92
N ARG A 50 7.28 -9.27 -13.59
CA ARG A 50 7.43 -7.93 -13.01
C ARG A 50 6.11 -7.22 -12.74
N ILE A 51 5.11 -7.37 -13.61
CA ILE A 51 3.78 -6.82 -13.35
C ILE A 51 3.19 -7.46 -12.09
N ASN A 52 3.35 -8.77 -11.93
CA ASN A 52 2.81 -9.50 -10.82
C ASN A 52 3.53 -9.19 -9.50
N ASP A 53 4.87 -9.12 -9.54
CA ASP A 53 5.71 -8.75 -8.41
C ASP A 53 5.40 -7.31 -7.94
N LYS A 54 5.29 -6.37 -8.89
CA LYS A 54 4.93 -4.98 -8.59
C LYS A 54 3.52 -4.87 -8.00
N ALA A 55 2.52 -5.50 -8.62
CA ALA A 55 1.15 -5.51 -8.10
C ALA A 55 1.07 -6.17 -6.71
N GLY A 56 1.79 -7.27 -6.52
CA GLY A 56 1.89 -8.00 -5.25
C GLY A 56 2.52 -7.15 -4.16
N HIS A 57 3.65 -6.50 -4.45
CA HIS A 57 4.33 -5.63 -3.49
C HIS A 57 3.45 -4.48 -3.02
N TYR A 58 2.77 -3.77 -3.93
CA TYR A 58 1.86 -2.69 -3.56
C TYR A 58 0.63 -3.22 -2.80
N ALA A 59 0.02 -4.32 -3.25
CA ALA A 59 -1.12 -4.91 -2.58
C ALA A 59 -0.78 -5.39 -1.15
N PHE A 60 0.41 -5.96 -0.96
CA PHE A 60 0.93 -6.34 0.35
C PHE A 60 1.02 -5.12 1.28
N TRP A 61 1.65 -4.04 0.83
CA TRP A 61 1.75 -2.81 1.64
C TRP A 61 0.40 -2.17 1.92
N ILE A 62 -0.54 -2.18 0.96
CA ILE A 62 -1.91 -1.71 1.17
C ILE A 62 -2.61 -2.55 2.24
N THR A 63 -2.42 -3.88 2.24
CA THR A 63 -2.99 -4.80 3.23
C THR A 63 -2.43 -4.57 4.62
N VAL A 64 -1.10 -4.43 4.73
CA VAL A 64 -0.44 -4.13 6.02
C VAL A 64 -0.91 -2.79 6.57
N LEU A 65 -1.04 -1.79 5.69
CA LEU A 65 -1.50 -0.46 6.06
C LEU A 65 -2.97 -0.47 6.50
N SER A 66 -3.86 -1.18 5.80
CA SER A 66 -5.27 -1.28 6.18
C SER A 66 -5.45 -2.02 7.51
N LEU A 67 -4.71 -3.11 7.73
CA LEU A 67 -4.70 -3.82 9.01
C LEU A 67 -4.21 -2.91 10.15
N SER A 68 -3.14 -2.15 9.92
CA SER A 68 -2.61 -1.21 10.91
C SER A 68 -3.63 -0.12 11.27
N ILE A 69 -4.32 0.44 10.27
CA ILE A 69 -5.38 1.45 10.50
C ILE A 69 -6.50 0.87 11.38
N ILE A 70 -7.00 -0.32 11.02
CA ILE A 70 -8.09 -0.96 11.78
C ILE A 70 -7.65 -1.28 13.20
N PHE A 71 -6.44 -1.80 13.39
CA PHE A 71 -5.87 -2.07 14.71
C PHE A 71 -5.80 -0.80 15.58
N TRP A 72 -5.35 0.32 15.02
CA TRP A 72 -5.30 1.60 15.75
C TRP A 72 -6.69 2.16 16.07
N ILE A 73 -7.68 1.99 15.18
CA ILE A 73 -9.07 2.41 15.42
C ILE A 73 -9.67 1.67 16.62
N ASP A 74 -9.45 0.36 16.69
CA ASP A 74 -9.94 -0.49 17.79
C ASP A 74 -9.22 -0.14 19.10
N LEU A 75 -7.88 0.00 19.06
CA LEU A 75 -7.06 0.32 20.23
C LEU A 75 -7.37 1.71 20.81
N CYS A 76 -7.67 2.70 19.98
CA CYS A 76 -8.09 4.04 20.43
C CYS A 76 -9.55 4.08 20.91
N GLY A 77 -10.30 2.99 20.81
CA GLY A 77 -11.71 2.91 21.22
C GLY A 77 -12.66 3.76 20.37
N ILE A 78 -12.23 4.14 19.15
CA ILE A 78 -13.03 4.96 18.23
C ILE A 78 -14.20 4.15 17.66
N LEU A 79 -13.91 2.90 17.30
CA LEU A 79 -14.89 1.94 16.81
C LEU A 79 -14.52 0.57 17.40
N LYS A 80 -15.48 -0.15 17.99
CA LYS A 80 -15.26 -1.55 18.38
C LYS A 80 -15.34 -2.40 17.12
N VAL A 81 -14.23 -3.00 16.73
CA VAL A 81 -14.15 -3.86 15.54
C VAL A 81 -14.02 -5.30 16.00
N ASN A 82 -14.82 -6.21 15.45
CA ASN A 82 -14.71 -7.63 15.79
C ASN A 82 -13.42 -8.23 15.19
N LEU A 83 -12.81 -9.21 15.88
CA LEU A 83 -11.61 -9.90 15.38
C LEU A 83 -11.77 -10.45 13.96
N ILE A 84 -12.95 -10.98 13.62
CA ILE A 84 -13.24 -11.48 12.26
C ILE A 84 -13.13 -10.36 11.22
N GLU A 85 -13.72 -9.19 11.52
CA GLU A 85 -13.70 -8.01 10.65
C GLU A 85 -12.28 -7.44 10.51
N ILE A 86 -11.47 -7.51 11.57
CA ILE A 86 -10.06 -7.09 11.58
C ILE A 86 -9.24 -7.87 10.54
N TYR A 87 -9.56 -9.13 10.26
CA TYR A 87 -8.86 -9.93 9.25
C TYR A 87 -9.55 -9.87 7.88
N GLU A 88 -10.87 -9.95 7.84
CA GLU A 88 -11.64 -10.02 6.60
C GLU A 88 -11.49 -8.76 5.75
N ILE A 89 -11.58 -7.58 6.38
CA ILE A 89 -11.53 -6.30 5.67
C ILE A 89 -10.15 -6.09 5.00
N PRO A 90 -9.01 -6.23 5.69
CA PRO A 90 -7.69 -6.14 5.06
C PRO A 90 -7.45 -7.18 3.97
N LEU A 91 -7.88 -8.42 4.18
CA LEU A 91 -7.71 -9.49 3.19
C LEU A 91 -8.44 -9.16 1.88
N LEU A 92 -9.70 -8.72 1.96
CA LEU A 92 -10.46 -8.29 0.79
C LEU A 92 -9.79 -7.09 0.12
N ILE A 93 -9.40 -6.07 0.88
CA ILE A 93 -8.69 -4.90 0.36
C ILE A 93 -7.42 -5.32 -0.39
N GLY A 94 -6.65 -6.25 0.16
CA GLY A 94 -5.44 -6.78 -0.47
C GLY A 94 -5.69 -7.47 -1.80
N ILE A 95 -6.68 -8.38 -1.83
CA ILE A 95 -7.05 -9.13 -3.05
C ILE A 95 -7.52 -8.18 -4.15
N TYR A 96 -8.44 -7.26 -3.84
CA TYR A 96 -8.94 -6.27 -4.81
C TYR A 96 -7.83 -5.34 -5.29
N SER A 97 -6.96 -4.89 -4.38
CA SER A 97 -5.82 -4.04 -4.74
C SER A 97 -4.88 -4.74 -5.70
N TRP A 98 -4.55 -6.02 -5.45
CA TRP A 98 -3.71 -6.81 -6.35
C TRP A 98 -4.32 -6.93 -7.75
N LEU A 99 -5.61 -7.27 -7.85
CA LEU A 99 -6.32 -7.38 -9.13
C LEU A 99 -6.31 -6.07 -9.92
N LEU A 100 -6.66 -4.96 -9.25
CA LEU A 100 -6.71 -3.63 -9.87
C LEU A 100 -5.32 -3.15 -10.31
N LEU A 101 -4.29 -3.37 -9.50
CA LEU A 101 -2.92 -2.98 -9.80
C LEU A 101 -2.32 -3.83 -10.93
N ARG A 102 -2.57 -5.14 -10.92
CA ARG A 102 -2.15 -6.04 -12.01
C ARG A 102 -2.76 -5.61 -13.33
N PHE A 103 -4.04 -5.27 -13.33
CA PHE A 103 -4.74 -4.74 -14.51
C PHE A 103 -4.20 -3.38 -14.96
N TYR A 104 -3.97 -2.48 -14.02
CA TYR A 104 -3.40 -1.16 -14.28
C TYR A 104 -2.01 -1.26 -14.92
N PHE A 105 -1.09 -2.03 -14.35
CA PHE A 105 0.27 -2.20 -14.88
C PHE A 105 0.30 -2.97 -16.21
N SER A 106 -0.65 -3.88 -16.43
CA SER A 106 -0.82 -4.55 -17.72
C SER A 106 -1.19 -3.56 -18.83
N ARG A 107 -2.17 -2.68 -18.58
CA ARG A 107 -2.62 -1.66 -19.55
C ARG A 107 -1.63 -0.53 -19.77
N LYS A 108 -0.87 -0.16 -18.74
CA LYS A 108 0.02 1.00 -18.82
C LYS A 108 1.18 0.81 -19.79
N GLY A 109 1.41 -0.41 -20.31
CA GLY A 109 2.43 -0.68 -21.32
C GLY A 109 3.73 -0.01 -20.94
N LEU A 110 4.30 -0.40 -19.79
CA LEU A 110 5.49 0.19 -19.17
C LEU A 110 6.44 0.74 -20.23
N ARG A 111 6.35 2.05 -20.46
CA ARG A 111 7.37 2.84 -21.14
C ARG A 111 8.60 2.83 -20.27
#